data_AF-A0A832HUY2-F1
#
_entry.id   AF-A0A832HUY2-F1
#
_cell.length_a   1.000
_cell.length_b   1.000
_cell.length_c   1.000
_cell.angle_alpha   90.00
_cell.angle_beta   90.00
_cell.angle_gamma   90.00
#
_symmetry.space_group_name_H-M   'P 1'
#
loop_
_entity.id
_entity.type
_entity.pdbx_description
1 polymer ?
#
loop_
_entity_poly.entity_id
_entity_poly.type
_entity_poly.pdbx_seq_one_letter_code
_entity_poly.pdbx_strand_id
1 'polypeptide(L)'
;MAYGQTGHLEANYAGKTFVRGLEDAYGGGENKNLYAEGMQRNVATFHKSIVEGRANIATVEPSVNSTLATILGREAALQQRRITWDELLKDTRRIEPDLSGLRL
;
A
#
# COMPACT_ATOMS: atom_id res chain seq x y z
N MET A 1 6.97 -8.04 -8.02
CA MET A 1 7.45 -9.44 -7.91
C MET A 1 7.87 -9.69 -6.48
N ALA A 2 7.64 -10.90 -5.97
CA ALA A 2 8.14 -11.33 -4.66
C ALA A 2 8.99 -12.60 -4.85
N TYR A 3 10.10 -12.69 -4.13
CA TYR A 3 11.04 -13.81 -4.25
C TYR A 3 11.12 -14.56 -2.92
N GLY A 4 11.11 -15.88 -3.02
CA GLY A 4 11.44 -16.80 -1.94
C GLY A 4 12.73 -17.56 -2.25
N GLN A 5 13.13 -18.45 -1.35
CA GLN A 5 14.35 -19.25 -1.51
C GLN A 5 14.31 -20.18 -2.73
N THR A 6 13.13 -20.69 -3.07
CA THR A 6 12.94 -21.73 -4.09
C THR A 6 11.91 -21.36 -5.15
N GLY A 7 11.56 -20.07 -5.27
CA GLY A 7 10.53 -19.64 -6.21
C GLY A 7 10.23 -18.15 -6.17
N HIS A 8 9.31 -17.72 -7.02
CA HIS A 8 8.83 -16.34 -7.09
C HIS A 8 7.35 -16.24 -7.43
N LEU A 9 6.77 -15.12 -7.03
CA LEU A 9 5.45 -14.63 -7.44
C LEU A 9 5.66 -13.44 -8.37
N GLU A 10 5.01 -13.51 -9.53
CA GLU A 10 4.81 -12.34 -10.37
C GLU A 10 3.35 -11.91 -10.25
N ALA A 11 3.13 -10.65 -9.86
CA ALA A 11 1.82 -10.04 -9.76
C ALA A 11 1.85 -8.75 -10.58
N ASN A 12 1.32 -8.84 -11.80
CA ASN A 12 1.25 -7.72 -12.71
C ASN A 12 -0.02 -6.91 -12.46
N TYR A 13 0.10 -5.58 -12.52
CA TYR A 13 -0.99 -4.67 -12.17
C TYR A 13 -2.27 -4.92 -12.99
N ALA A 14 -2.17 -5.07 -14.31
CA ALA A 14 -3.30 -5.43 -15.17
C ALA A 14 -2.96 -6.63 -16.07
N GLY A 15 -2.10 -7.53 -15.58
CA GLY A 15 -1.58 -8.63 -16.36
C GLY A 15 -1.64 -9.95 -15.62
N LYS A 16 -0.95 -10.96 -16.17
CA LYS A 16 -0.90 -12.28 -15.57
C LYS A 16 -0.25 -12.25 -14.19
N THR A 17 -0.88 -12.91 -13.24
CA THR A 17 -0.34 -13.20 -11.91
C THR A 17 -0.13 -14.71 -11.80
N PHE A 18 1.04 -15.15 -11.36
CA PHE A 18 1.37 -16.57 -11.23
C PHE A 18 2.43 -16.80 -10.16
N VAL A 19 2.58 -18.06 -9.72
CA VAL A 19 3.64 -18.50 -8.82
C VAL A 19 4.45 -19.59 -9.53
N ARG A 20 5.78 -19.51 -9.46
CA ARG A 20 6.68 -20.53 -9.98
C ARG A 20 7.71 -20.90 -8.93
N GLY A 21 7.71 -22.18 -8.55
CA GLY A 21 8.75 -22.81 -7.75
C GLY A 21 9.69 -23.65 -8.62
N LEU A 22 10.69 -24.25 -7.97
CA LEU A 22 11.62 -25.19 -8.61
C LEU A 22 10.94 -26.49 -9.02
N GLU A 23 10.05 -27.03 -8.18
CA GLU A 23 9.40 -28.33 -8.38
C GLU A 23 8.00 -28.19 -8.97
N ASP A 24 7.28 -27.12 -8.61
CA ASP A 24 5.88 -26.90 -8.99
C ASP A 24 5.60 -25.46 -9.43
N ALA A 25 4.50 -25.27 -10.17
CA ALA A 25 4.02 -23.96 -10.56
C ALA A 25 2.50 -23.86 -10.45
N TYR A 26 2.03 -22.69 -10.00
CA TYR A 26 0.62 -22.30 -10.09
C TYR A 26 0.48 -21.27 -11.21
N GLY A 27 -0.19 -21.66 -12.30
CA GLY A 27 -0.34 -20.83 -13.50
C GLY A 27 -1.10 -19.53 -13.30
N GLY A 28 -1.85 -19.43 -12.19
CA GLY A 28 -2.59 -18.26 -11.76
C GLY A 28 -3.59 -17.77 -12.80
N GLY A 29 -3.74 -16.46 -12.93
CA GLY A 29 -4.77 -15.85 -13.76
C GLY A 29 -4.47 -14.40 -14.10
N GLU A 30 -5.34 -13.79 -14.89
CA GLU A 30 -5.23 -12.41 -15.34
C GLU A 30 -6.55 -11.70 -15.04
N ASN A 31 -6.46 -10.46 -14.54
CA ASN A 31 -7.62 -9.58 -14.38
C ASN A 31 -7.46 -8.35 -15.28
N LYS A 32 -8.14 -8.36 -16.42
CA LYS A 32 -8.09 -7.27 -17.42
C LYS A 32 -8.90 -6.04 -17.01
N ASN A 33 -9.78 -6.17 -16.02
CA ASN A 33 -10.70 -5.12 -15.56
C ASN A 33 -10.40 -4.68 -14.12
N LEU A 34 -9.12 -4.74 -13.71
CA LEU A 34 -8.71 -4.54 -12.31
C LEU A 34 -9.34 -3.30 -11.68
N TYR A 35 -9.34 -2.16 -12.38
CA TYR A 35 -9.88 -0.91 -11.85
C TYR A 35 -11.39 -0.98 -11.61
N ALA A 36 -12.17 -1.36 -12.63
CA ALA A 36 -13.62 -1.40 -12.53
C ALA A 36 -14.06 -2.42 -11.47
N GLU A 37 -13.50 -3.62 -11.51
CA GLU A 37 -13.85 -4.66 -10.55
C GLU A 37 -13.32 -4.35 -9.15
N GLY A 38 -12.13 -3.74 -9.03
CA GLY A 38 -11.55 -3.32 -7.76
C GLY A 38 -12.39 -2.24 -7.08
N MET A 39 -12.82 -1.24 -7.84
CA MET A 39 -13.75 -0.22 -7.37
C MET A 39 -15.07 -0.85 -6.91
N GLN A 40 -15.67 -1.72 -7.72
CA GLN A 40 -16.92 -2.41 -7.37
C GLN A 40 -16.78 -3.20 -6.06
N ARG A 41 -15.68 -3.96 -5.88
CA ARG A 41 -15.39 -4.69 -4.63
C ARG A 41 -15.25 -3.75 -3.43
N ASN A 42 -14.57 -2.63 -3.59
CA ASN A 42 -14.38 -1.66 -2.52
C ASN A 42 -15.71 -1.01 -2.10
N VAL A 43 -16.54 -0.60 -3.07
CA VAL A 43 -17.87 -0.02 -2.81
C VAL A 43 -18.79 -1.04 -2.15
N ALA A 44 -18.82 -2.28 -2.65
CA ALA A 44 -19.64 -3.34 -2.06
C ALA A 44 -19.23 -3.65 -0.61
N THR A 45 -17.91 -3.67 -0.33
CA THR A 45 -17.38 -3.86 1.02
C THR A 45 -17.77 -2.72 1.94
N PHE A 46 -17.67 -1.47 1.46
CA PHE A 46 -18.08 -0.29 2.21
C PHE A 46 -19.57 -0.32 2.54
N HIS A 47 -20.42 -0.54 1.53
CA HIS A 47 -21.88 -0.64 1.72
C HIS A 47 -22.24 -1.71 2.75
N LYS A 48 -21.65 -2.90 2.65
CA LYS A 48 -21.87 -4.00 3.59
C LYS A 48 -21.49 -3.60 5.03
N SER A 49 -20.34 -2.96 5.22
CA SER A 49 -19.93 -2.49 6.54
C SER A 49 -20.92 -1.50 7.15
N ILE A 50 -21.49 -0.60 6.35
CA ILE A 50 -22.50 0.36 6.82
C ILE A 50 -23.80 -0.36 7.20
N VAL A 51 -24.36 -1.19 6.30
CA VAL A 51 -25.65 -1.86 6.52
C VAL A 51 -25.60 -2.83 7.70
N GLU A 52 -24.46 -3.50 7.91
CA GLU A 52 -24.28 -4.45 9.00
C GLU A 52 -23.72 -3.81 10.28
N GLY A 53 -23.52 -2.49 10.32
CA GLY A 53 -23.01 -1.77 11.49
C GLY A 53 -21.59 -2.18 11.91
N ARG A 54 -20.75 -2.64 10.96
CA ARG A 54 -19.36 -3.05 11.24
C ARG A 54 -18.47 -1.81 11.40
N ALA A 55 -18.10 -1.52 12.64
CA ALA A 55 -17.18 -0.41 12.95
C ALA A 55 -15.69 -0.76 12.81
N ASN A 56 -15.34 -2.05 12.67
CA ASN A 56 -13.95 -2.46 12.51
C ASN A 56 -13.46 -2.25 11.07
N ILE A 57 -12.94 -1.06 10.80
CA ILE A 57 -12.37 -0.68 9.50
C ILE A 57 -10.92 -1.15 9.47
N ALA A 58 -10.69 -2.34 8.93
CA ALA A 58 -9.36 -2.97 8.86
C ALA A 58 -8.31 -2.17 8.06
N THR A 59 -8.71 -1.13 7.33
CA THR A 59 -7.81 -0.28 6.56
C THR A 59 -7.21 0.87 7.36
N VAL A 60 -7.70 1.17 8.57
CA VAL A 60 -7.22 2.33 9.35
C VAL A 60 -5.72 2.20 9.68
N GLU A 61 -5.33 1.11 10.31
CA GLU A 61 -3.93 0.86 10.68
C GLU A 61 -2.99 0.86 9.45
N PRO A 62 -3.25 0.09 8.37
CA PRO A 62 -2.36 0.13 7.20
C PRO A 62 -2.35 1.50 6.51
N SER A 63 -3.42 2.29 6.56
CA SER A 63 -3.42 3.68 6.06
C SER A 63 -2.53 4.60 6.89
N VAL A 64 -2.52 4.45 8.22
CA VAL A 64 -1.57 5.17 9.09
C VAL A 64 -0.14 4.75 8.78
N ASN A 65 0.11 3.44 8.69
CA ASN A 65 1.44 2.91 8.39
C ASN A 65 1.95 3.34 7.01
N SER A 66 1.09 3.38 5.98
CA SER A 66 1.49 3.85 4.64
C SER A 66 1.86 5.33 4.66
N THR A 67 1.09 6.15 5.38
CA THR A 67 1.37 7.58 5.58
C THR A 67 2.72 7.78 6.26
N LEU A 68 2.96 7.06 7.36
CA LEU A 68 4.24 7.14 8.08
C LEU A 68 5.41 6.65 7.23
N ALA A 69 5.23 5.61 6.42
CA ALA A 69 6.26 5.13 5.49
C ALA A 69 6.60 6.17 4.42
N THR A 70 5.62 6.93 3.93
CA THR A 70 5.86 8.07 3.03
C THR A 70 6.70 9.15 3.70
N ILE A 71 6.37 9.50 4.95
CA ILE A 71 7.14 10.47 5.73
C ILE A 71 8.57 9.96 5.96
N LEU A 72 8.74 8.68 6.31
CA LEU A 72 10.06 8.06 6.47
C LEU A 72 10.91 8.20 5.20
N GLY A 73 10.33 7.86 4.04
CA GLY A 73 11.00 7.97 2.74
C GLY A 73 11.41 9.41 2.42
N ARG A 74 10.53 10.38 2.68
CA ARG A 74 10.82 11.81 2.54
C ARG A 74 12.01 12.23 3.40
N GLU A 75 12.00 11.88 4.68
CA GLU A 75 13.06 12.28 5.61
C GLU A 75 14.40 11.63 5.26
N ALA A 76 14.39 10.34 4.91
CA ALA A 76 15.60 9.64 4.49
C ALA A 76 16.21 10.27 3.23
N ALA A 77 15.36 10.70 2.29
CA ALA A 77 15.81 11.39 1.08
C ALA A 77 16.39 12.78 1.38
N LEU A 78 15.70 13.61 2.19
CA LEU A 78 16.15 14.96 2.53
C LEU A 78 17.44 14.95 3.36
N GLN A 79 17.59 14.01 4.28
CA GLN A 79 18.77 13.88 5.13
C GLN A 79 19.90 13.06 4.49
N GLN A 80 19.64 12.47 3.32
CA GLN A 80 20.56 11.60 2.58
C GLN A 80 21.20 10.50 3.45
N ARG A 81 20.41 9.95 4.40
CA ARG A 81 20.85 8.89 5.30
C ARG A 81 19.73 7.91 5.56
N ARG A 82 20.10 6.74 6.06
CA ARG A 82 19.13 5.80 6.61
C ARG A 82 18.51 6.38 7.88
N ILE A 83 17.19 6.25 8.00
CA ILE A 83 16.41 6.61 9.18
C ILE A 83 15.64 5.37 9.63
N THR A 84 15.52 5.18 10.94
CA THR A 84 14.76 4.07 11.53
C THR A 84 13.34 4.49 11.91
N TRP A 85 12.44 3.52 12.09
CA TRP A 85 11.10 3.77 12.63
C TRP A 85 11.14 4.47 13.98
N ASP A 86 12.02 4.02 14.88
CA ASP A 86 12.17 4.61 16.22
C ASP A 86 12.64 6.06 16.18
N GLU A 87 13.56 6.40 15.27
CA GLU A 87 14.00 7.78 15.05
C GLU A 87 12.85 8.64 14.55
N LEU A 88 12.10 8.16 13.55
CA LEU A 88 10.98 8.89 12.97
C LEU A 88 9.87 9.16 13.99
N LEU A 89 9.48 8.14 14.76
CA LEU A 89 8.39 8.24 15.74
C LEU A 89 8.74 9.12 16.94
N LYS A 90 10.04 9.35 17.21
CA LYS A 90 10.52 10.26 18.25
C LYS A 90 10.76 11.69 17.73
N ASP A 91 10.76 11.92 16.42
CA ASP A 91 10.92 13.26 15.85
C ASP A 91 9.64 14.07 16.08
N THR A 92 9.73 15.12 16.91
CA THR A 92 8.62 16.02 17.22
C THR A 92 8.59 17.27 16.33
N ARG A 93 9.46 17.37 15.33
CA ARG A 93 9.50 18.50 14.41
C ARG A 93 8.20 18.56 13.61
N ARG A 94 7.64 19.76 13.50
CA ARG A 94 6.49 20.03 12.65
C ARG A 94 6.92 20.17 11.19
N ILE A 95 6.16 19.55 10.30
CA ILE A 95 6.27 19.76 8.86
C ILE A 95 5.23 20.81 8.49
N GLU A 96 5.68 22.04 8.29
CA GLU A 96 4.82 23.15 7.85
C GLU A 96 4.70 23.13 6.32
N PRO A 97 3.49 23.21 5.75
CA PRO A 97 3.31 23.33 4.32
C PRO A 97 3.71 24.74 3.84
N ASP A 98 4.43 24.82 2.73
CA ASP A 98 4.64 26.10 2.04
C ASP A 98 3.39 26.44 1.22
N LEU A 99 2.67 27.49 1.64
CA LEU A 99 1.43 27.95 1.01
C LEU A 99 1.62 29.19 0.13
N SER A 100 2.87 29.65 -0.06
CA SER A 100 3.15 30.92 -0.76
C SER A 100 2.67 30.97 -2.22
N GLY A 101 2.43 29.80 -2.84
CA GLY A 101 1.93 29.67 -4.21
C GLY A 101 0.44 29.38 -4.35
N LEU A 102 -0.31 29.23 -3.24
CA LEU A 102 -1.74 28.94 -3.32
C LEU A 102 -2.52 30.17 -3.79
N ARG A 103 -3.32 30.01 -4.85
CA ARG A 103 -4.29 31.03 -5.30
C ARG A 103 -5.69 30.55 -4.95
N LEU A 104 -6.48 31.44 -4.35
CA LEU A 104 -7.91 31.25 -4.09
C LEU A 104 -8.71 31.31 -5.40
#